data_AF-A0AAN4TNT6-F1
#
_entry.id   AF-A0AAN4TNT6-F1
#
_cell.length_a   1.000
_cell.length_b   1.000
_cell.length_c   1.000
_cell.angle_alpha   90.00
_cell.angle_beta   90.00
_cell.angle_gamma   90.00
#
_symmetry.space_group_name_H-M   'P 1'
#
loop_
_entity.id
_entity.type
_entity.pdbx_description
1 polymer ?
#
loop_
_entity_poly.entity_id
_entity_poly.type
_entity_poly.pdbx_seq_one_letter_code
_entity_poly.pdbx_strand_id
1 'polypeptide(L)'
;MHALPLATVTPIIGGLAPTADLQHARLRKRSHARLRFESRNARLRREQQVRLAERLARAQRAESIRDVAPQSAVPPARTDKPATPDEALKKARIALAMSRAQLNKSLKAFGHPPVAEQAARLLELQREYETAEQALETLLPTPTLTDPEETLRP
;
A
#
# COMPACT_ATOMS: atom_id res chain seq x y z
N MET A 1 11.16 50.87 37.52
CA MET A 1 11.00 50.09 36.28
C MET A 1 10.04 50.84 35.36
N HIS A 2 10.54 51.61 34.39
CA HIS A 2 9.67 52.29 33.43
C HIS A 2 9.45 51.39 32.22
N ALA A 3 8.18 51.17 31.84
CA ALA A 3 7.86 50.40 30.64
C ALA A 3 8.29 51.20 29.40
N LEU A 4 9.09 50.57 28.54
CA LEU A 4 9.54 51.18 27.29
C LEU A 4 8.36 51.34 26.32
N PRO A 5 8.28 52.46 25.58
CA PRO A 5 7.21 52.69 24.62
C PRO A 5 7.26 51.62 23.52
N LEU A 6 6.11 50.98 23.27
CA LEU A 6 5.92 49.89 22.30
C LEU A 6 6.32 50.26 20.85
N ALA A 7 6.59 51.53 20.56
CA ALA A 7 7.07 52.00 19.27
C ALA A 7 8.49 51.51 18.93
N THR A 8 9.32 51.17 19.92
CA THR A 8 10.75 50.83 19.73
C THR A 8 11.08 49.36 19.92
N VAL A 9 10.08 48.52 20.25
CA VAL A 9 10.30 47.09 20.50
C VAL A 9 9.77 46.30 19.31
N THR A 10 10.66 45.79 18.46
CA THR A 10 10.33 44.84 17.38
C THR A 10 10.27 43.43 17.98
N PRO A 11 9.08 42.82 18.15
CA PRO A 11 9.00 41.49 18.75
C PRO A 11 9.56 40.43 17.78
N ILE A 12 10.43 39.57 18.30
CA ILE A 12 11.18 38.53 17.56
C ILE A 12 10.27 37.34 17.13
N ILE A 13 9.00 37.33 17.55
CA ILE A 13 8.07 36.25 17.21
C ILE A 13 7.57 36.43 15.77
N GLY A 14 7.95 35.48 14.91
CA GLY A 14 7.47 35.39 13.53
C GLY A 14 5.94 35.34 13.49
N GLY A 15 5.33 36.39 12.96
CA GLY A 15 3.88 36.47 12.80
C GLY A 15 3.13 37.21 13.89
N LEU A 16 3.61 38.34 14.41
CA LEU A 16 2.68 39.33 14.97
C LEU A 16 1.94 40.08 13.85
N ALA A 17 0.64 40.29 14.07
CA ALA A 17 -0.17 41.22 13.30
C ALA A 17 -0.56 42.35 14.26
N PRO A 18 0.33 43.32 14.50
CA PRO A 18 0.16 44.31 15.56
C PRO A 18 -0.98 45.28 15.27
N THR A 19 -1.29 45.52 13.99
CA THR A 19 -2.40 46.37 13.55
C THR A 19 -3.62 45.52 13.20
N ALA A 20 -4.82 46.10 13.35
CA ALA A 20 -6.08 45.45 12.99
C ALA A 20 -6.09 44.98 11.53
N ASP A 21 -5.56 45.77 10.60
CA ASP A 21 -5.52 45.43 9.18
C ASP A 21 -4.70 44.16 8.90
N LEU A 22 -3.54 44.02 9.56
CA LEU A 22 -2.71 42.82 9.44
C LEU A 22 -3.41 41.60 10.06
N GLN A 23 -4.22 41.79 11.12
CA GLN A 23 -5.00 40.72 11.73
C GLN A 23 -6.12 40.27 10.78
N HIS A 24 -6.85 41.21 10.17
CA HIS A 24 -7.86 40.91 9.16
C HIS A 24 -7.27 40.21 7.93
N ALA A 25 -6.14 40.68 7.41
CA ALA A 25 -5.45 40.03 6.29
C ALA A 25 -5.06 38.58 6.64
N ARG A 26 -4.59 38.33 7.86
CA ARG A 26 -4.26 36.99 8.34
C ARG A 26 -5.50 36.11 8.46
N LEU A 27 -6.59 36.62 9.04
CA LEU A 27 -7.84 35.89 9.19
C LEU A 27 -8.41 35.51 7.81
N ARG A 28 -8.33 36.41 6.82
CA ARG A 28 -8.70 36.12 5.42
C ARG A 28 -7.85 34.99 4.83
N LYS A 29 -6.52 35.01 5.00
CA LYS A 29 -5.65 33.92 4.52
C LYS A 29 -5.97 32.59 5.21
N ARG A 30 -6.16 32.60 6.53
CA ARG A 30 -6.48 31.40 7.33
C ARG A 30 -7.83 30.81 6.96
N SER A 31 -8.87 31.64 6.86
CA SER A 31 -10.21 31.21 6.45
C SER A 31 -10.20 30.65 5.04
N HIS A 32 -9.54 31.31 4.09
CA HIS A 32 -9.40 30.79 2.74
C HIS A 32 -8.67 29.44 2.69
N ALA A 33 -7.57 29.29 3.45
CA ALA A 33 -6.86 28.01 3.55
C ALA A 33 -7.76 26.90 4.13
N ARG A 34 -8.53 27.22 5.17
CA ARG A 34 -9.50 26.30 5.77
C ARG A 34 -10.59 25.87 4.79
N LEU A 35 -11.19 26.82 4.07
CA LEU A 35 -12.21 26.54 3.05
C LEU A 35 -11.67 25.67 1.91
N ARG A 36 -10.43 25.91 1.45
CA ARG A 36 -9.78 25.06 0.43
C ARG A 36 -9.54 23.63 0.92
N PHE A 37 -9.12 23.48 2.17
CA PHE A 37 -8.94 22.17 2.79
C PHE A 37 -10.27 21.42 2.94
N GLU A 38 -11.28 22.09 3.48
CA GLU A 38 -12.62 21.53 3.67
C GLU A 38 -13.27 21.14 2.33
N SER A 39 -13.19 22.00 1.31
CA SER A 39 -13.71 21.70 -0.04
C SER A 39 -12.99 20.53 -0.70
N ARG A 40 -11.65 20.45 -0.59
CA ARG A 40 -10.88 19.28 -1.07
C ARG A 40 -11.32 18.00 -0.36
N ASN A 41 -11.46 18.03 0.95
CA ASN A 41 -11.86 16.85 1.73
C ASN A 41 -13.30 16.43 1.42
N ALA A 42 -14.21 17.37 1.24
CA ALA A 42 -15.58 17.08 0.82
C ALA A 42 -15.59 16.39 -0.55
N ARG A 43 -14.78 16.86 -1.51
CA ARG A 43 -14.63 16.22 -2.81
C ARG A 43 -14.07 14.79 -2.68
N LEU A 44 -12.99 14.61 -1.93
CA LEU A 44 -12.38 13.29 -1.71
C LEU A 44 -13.35 12.31 -1.05
N ARG A 45 -14.15 12.75 -0.07
CA ARG A 45 -15.18 11.91 0.58
C ARG A 45 -16.27 11.48 -0.40
N ARG A 46 -16.74 12.38 -1.27
CA ARG A 46 -17.72 12.04 -2.31
C ARG A 46 -17.16 11.02 -3.29
N GLU A 47 -15.94 11.23 -3.78
CA GLU A 47 -15.27 10.26 -4.66
C GLU A 47 -15.11 8.89 -3.99
N GLN A 48 -14.74 8.86 -2.72
CA GLN A 48 -14.63 7.62 -1.94
C GLN A 48 -15.99 6.93 -1.80
N GLN A 49 -17.04 7.67 -1.47
CA GLN A 49 -18.41 7.14 -1.37
C GLN A 49 -18.87 6.54 -2.70
N VAL A 50 -18.63 7.23 -3.83
CA VAL A 50 -18.97 6.73 -5.18
C VAL A 50 -18.24 5.42 -5.46
N ARG A 51 -16.94 5.33 -5.18
CA ARG A 51 -16.16 4.09 -5.36
C ARG A 51 -16.68 2.94 -4.51
N LEU A 52 -17.06 3.21 -3.26
CA LEU A 52 -17.64 2.18 -2.38
C LEU A 52 -19.02 1.74 -2.87
N ALA A 53 -19.89 2.67 -3.25
CA ALA A 53 -21.20 2.36 -3.80
C ALA A 53 -21.08 1.55 -5.10
N GLU A 54 -20.14 1.89 -5.97
CA GLU A 54 -19.88 1.13 -7.19
C GLU A 54 -19.41 -0.30 -6.90
N ARG A 55 -18.52 -0.48 -5.93
CA ARG A 55 -18.08 -1.83 -5.51
C ARG A 55 -19.26 -2.66 -4.98
N LEU A 56 -20.10 -2.07 -4.14
CA LEU A 56 -21.30 -2.73 -3.61
C LEU A 56 -22.27 -3.09 -4.74
N ALA A 57 -22.52 -2.19 -5.68
CA ALA A 57 -23.39 -2.45 -6.82
C ALA A 57 -22.83 -3.56 -7.73
N ARG A 58 -21.51 -3.60 -7.95
CA ARG A 58 -20.86 -4.69 -8.70
C ARG A 58 -20.99 -6.04 -7.97
N ALA A 59 -20.82 -6.05 -6.64
CA ALA A 59 -21.00 -7.25 -5.83
C ALA A 59 -22.45 -7.76 -5.89
N GLN A 60 -23.44 -6.87 -5.68
CA GLN A 60 -24.86 -7.21 -5.77
C GLN A 60 -25.26 -7.71 -7.16
N ARG A 61 -24.75 -7.09 -8.23
CA ARG A 61 -24.99 -7.60 -9.60
C ARG A 61 -24.39 -9.00 -9.78
N ALA A 62 -23.17 -9.23 -9.30
CA ALA A 62 -22.55 -10.55 -9.37
C ALA A 62 -23.36 -11.61 -8.58
N GLU A 63 -23.89 -11.26 -7.40
CA GLU A 63 -24.80 -12.09 -6.62
C GLU A 63 -26.10 -12.39 -7.40
N SER A 64 -26.76 -11.37 -7.94
CA SER A 64 -27.99 -11.56 -8.73
C SER A 64 -27.79 -12.44 -9.98
N ILE A 65 -26.64 -12.33 -10.66
CA ILE A 65 -26.29 -13.18 -11.81
C ILE A 65 -26.05 -14.63 -11.34
N ARG A 66 -25.44 -14.81 -10.16
CA ARG A 66 -25.23 -16.13 -9.54
C ARG A 66 -26.56 -16.80 -9.17
N ASP A 67 -27.55 -16.03 -8.72
CA ASP A 67 -28.85 -16.57 -8.30
C ASP A 67 -29.75 -16.96 -9.49
N VAL A 68 -29.63 -16.29 -10.64
CA VAL A 68 -30.42 -16.59 -11.85
C VAL A 68 -29.79 -17.71 -12.71
N ALA A 69 -28.48 -17.92 -12.63
CA ALA A 69 -27.85 -19.10 -13.21
C ALA A 69 -28.16 -20.34 -12.35
N PRO A 70 -28.54 -21.50 -12.93
CA PRO A 70 -28.75 -22.71 -12.13
C PRO A 70 -27.45 -23.01 -11.39
N GLN A 71 -27.58 -23.30 -10.10
CA GLN A 71 -26.49 -23.58 -9.16
C GLN A 71 -25.65 -24.77 -9.63
N SER A 72 -24.70 -24.52 -10.53
CA SER A 72 -23.42 -25.24 -10.48
C SER A 72 -22.68 -24.65 -9.29
N ALA A 73 -22.93 -25.24 -8.13
CA ALA A 73 -22.28 -24.90 -6.88
C ALA A 73 -20.76 -25.07 -7.04
N VAL A 74 -20.08 -23.99 -7.41
CA VAL A 74 -18.68 -23.80 -7.10
C VAL A 74 -18.67 -22.80 -5.95
N PRO A 75 -18.32 -23.22 -4.71
CA PRO A 75 -18.01 -22.25 -3.66
C PRO A 75 -16.87 -21.35 -4.16
N PRO A 76 -16.53 -20.22 -3.50
CA PRO A 76 -15.19 -19.69 -3.61
C PRO A 76 -14.24 -20.73 -2.99
N ALA A 77 -14.00 -21.81 -3.74
CA ALA A 77 -12.89 -22.70 -3.52
C ALA A 77 -11.70 -21.74 -3.52
N ARG A 78 -11.06 -21.64 -2.36
CA ARG A 78 -9.60 -21.63 -2.34
C ARG A 78 -9.23 -22.68 -3.38
N THR A 79 -8.80 -22.21 -4.55
CA THR A 79 -8.56 -23.09 -5.68
C THR A 79 -7.30 -23.86 -5.36
N ASP A 80 -7.48 -24.90 -4.54
CA ASP A 80 -6.77 -26.16 -4.55
C ASP A 80 -7.36 -27.04 -5.67
N LYS A 81 -7.76 -26.41 -6.79
CA LYS A 81 -7.69 -27.09 -8.08
C LYS A 81 -6.19 -27.28 -8.32
N PRO A 82 -5.72 -28.47 -8.74
CA PRO A 82 -4.32 -28.65 -9.09
C PRO A 82 -3.99 -27.54 -10.07
N ALA A 83 -3.18 -26.59 -9.60
CA ALA A 83 -2.83 -25.44 -10.39
C ALA A 83 -2.23 -25.99 -11.66
N THR A 84 -2.66 -25.46 -12.81
CA THR A 84 -1.87 -25.68 -14.03
C THR A 84 -0.41 -25.31 -13.68
N PRO A 85 0.60 -26.00 -14.22
CA PRO A 85 1.99 -25.78 -13.83
C PRO A 85 2.38 -24.29 -13.90
N ASP A 86 1.80 -23.55 -14.85
CA ASP A 86 1.94 -22.10 -14.98
C ASP A 86 1.27 -21.29 -13.85
N GLU A 87 0.12 -21.72 -13.35
CA GLU A 87 -0.53 -21.11 -12.18
C GLU A 87 0.24 -21.37 -10.89
N ALA A 88 0.82 -22.56 -10.73
CA ALA A 88 1.68 -22.90 -9.60
C ALA A 88 2.91 -21.99 -9.58
N LEU A 89 3.56 -21.82 -10.73
CA LEU A 89 4.69 -20.91 -10.91
C LEU A 89 4.33 -19.45 -10.61
N LYS A 90 3.18 -18.98 -11.09
CA LYS A 90 2.70 -17.61 -10.80
C LYS A 90 2.46 -17.42 -9.30
N LYS A 91 1.80 -18.38 -8.63
CA LYS A 91 1.56 -18.33 -7.19
C LYS A 91 2.87 -18.31 -6.40
N ALA A 92 3.85 -19.14 -6.76
CA ALA A 92 5.16 -19.18 -6.11
C ALA A 92 5.92 -17.85 -6.28
N ARG A 93 5.92 -17.27 -7.48
CA ARG A 93 6.53 -15.95 -7.74
C ARG A 93 5.88 -14.83 -6.93
N ILE A 94 4.55 -14.85 -6.83
CA ILE A 94 3.80 -13.89 -6.02
C ILE A 94 4.16 -14.05 -4.54
N ALA A 95 4.18 -15.28 -4.03
CA ALA A 95 4.54 -15.57 -2.64
C ALA A 95 5.94 -15.05 -2.29
N LEU A 96 6.94 -15.28 -3.16
CA LEU A 96 8.30 -14.78 -3.01
C LEU A 96 8.36 -13.23 -3.00
N ALA A 97 7.65 -12.58 -3.92
CA ALA A 97 7.61 -11.12 -3.98
C ALA A 97 6.95 -10.52 -2.72
N MET A 98 5.91 -11.17 -2.20
CA MET A 98 5.22 -10.75 -0.99
C MET A 98 6.10 -10.91 0.26
N SER A 99 6.74 -12.07 0.45
CA SER A 99 7.63 -12.32 1.59
C SER A 99 8.83 -11.37 1.58
N ARG A 100 9.43 -11.11 0.41
CA ARG A 100 10.49 -10.10 0.24
C ARG A 100 10.04 -8.69 0.62
N ALA A 101 8.83 -8.30 0.21
CA ALA A 101 8.29 -6.99 0.55
C ALA A 101 8.02 -6.87 2.07
N GLN A 102 7.53 -7.94 2.70
CA GLN A 102 7.24 -7.99 4.13
C GLN A 102 8.52 -7.92 4.98
N LEU A 103 9.57 -8.63 4.57
CA LEU A 103 10.89 -8.57 5.19
C LEU A 103 11.50 -7.16 5.06
N ASN A 104 11.47 -6.55 3.88
CA ASN A 104 11.99 -5.18 3.70
C ASN A 104 11.21 -4.11 4.48
N LYS A 105 9.88 -4.28 4.60
CA LYS A 105 9.04 -3.36 5.38
C LYS A 105 9.35 -3.46 6.87
N SER A 106 9.46 -4.68 7.39
CA SER A 106 9.76 -4.93 8.80
C SER A 106 11.16 -4.43 9.17
N LEU A 107 12.18 -4.68 8.34
CA LEU A 107 13.53 -4.13 8.53
C LEU A 107 13.54 -2.60 8.63
N LYS A 108 12.74 -1.91 7.81
CA LYS A 108 12.64 -0.44 7.86
C LYS A 108 11.79 0.06 9.04
N ALA A 109 10.84 -0.73 9.51
CA ALA A 109 9.90 -0.35 10.55
C ALA A 109 10.45 -0.54 11.97
N PHE A 110 11.34 -1.51 12.20
CA PHE A 110 11.75 -1.91 13.55
C PHE A 110 12.86 -1.05 14.18
N GLY A 111 13.37 -0.03 13.49
CA GLY A 111 14.38 0.89 14.06
C GLY A 111 15.67 0.18 14.52
N HIS A 112 16.53 0.91 15.24
CA HIS A 112 17.78 0.37 15.78
C HIS A 112 17.97 0.80 17.26
N PRO A 113 18.23 -0.12 18.21
CA PRO A 113 18.14 -1.58 18.11
C PRO A 113 16.68 -2.09 18.17
N PRO A 114 16.32 -3.15 17.42
CA PRO A 114 14.99 -3.74 17.46
C PRO A 114 14.73 -4.42 18.82
N VAL A 115 13.47 -4.37 19.27
CA VAL A 115 13.01 -5.07 20.48
C VAL A 115 13.10 -6.59 20.27
N ALA A 116 13.30 -7.37 21.33
CA ALA A 116 13.48 -8.84 21.25
C ALA A 116 12.37 -9.55 20.44
N GLU A 117 11.12 -9.13 20.61
CA GLU A 117 9.98 -9.66 19.85
C GLU A 117 10.04 -9.29 18.35
N GLN A 118 10.54 -8.10 18.03
CA GLN A 118 10.72 -7.64 16.65
C GLN A 118 11.84 -8.44 15.95
N ALA A 119 12.91 -8.77 16.69
CA ALA A 119 13.97 -9.65 16.19
C ALA A 119 13.45 -11.07 15.92
N ALA A 120 12.65 -11.64 16.83
CA ALA A 120 12.00 -12.93 16.60
C ALA A 120 11.09 -12.89 15.35
N ARG A 121 10.33 -11.80 15.16
CA ARG A 121 9.49 -11.64 13.98
C ARG A 121 10.30 -11.53 12.68
N LEU A 122 11.46 -10.87 12.69
CA LEU A 122 12.35 -10.84 11.52
C LEU A 122 12.85 -12.24 11.13
N LEU A 123 13.20 -13.08 12.10
CA LEU A 123 13.63 -14.46 11.86
C LEU A 123 12.51 -15.31 11.24
N GLU A 124 11.27 -15.16 11.70
CA GLU A 124 10.12 -15.82 11.09
C GLU A 124 9.93 -15.39 9.63
N LEU A 125 9.99 -14.08 9.35
CA LEU A 125 9.85 -13.55 7.99
C LEU A 125 10.97 -14.00 7.06
N GLN A 126 12.17 -14.20 7.60
CA GLN A 126 13.30 -14.73 6.85
C GLN A 126 13.09 -16.20 6.47
N ARG A 127 12.57 -17.03 7.38
CA ARG A 127 12.19 -18.42 7.08
C ARG A 127 11.05 -18.50 6.05
N GLU A 128 10.05 -17.63 6.16
CA GLU A 128 8.96 -17.53 5.17
C GLU A 128 9.50 -17.14 3.77
N TYR A 129 10.54 -16.32 3.71
CA TYR A 129 11.22 -15.97 2.46
C TYR A 129 11.98 -17.17 1.87
N GLU A 130 12.81 -17.85 2.67
CA GLU A 130 13.60 -19.02 2.23
C GLU A 130 12.71 -20.17 1.75
N THR A 131 11.61 -20.45 2.46
CA THR A 131 10.64 -21.48 2.05
C THR A 131 9.95 -21.13 0.73
N ALA A 132 9.65 -19.85 0.49
CA ALA A 132 9.09 -19.38 -0.78
C ALA A 132 10.11 -19.45 -1.94
N GLU A 133 11.40 -19.22 -1.67
CA GLU A 133 12.48 -19.44 -2.65
C GLU A 133 12.58 -20.92 -3.04
N GLN A 134 12.64 -21.82 -2.07
CA GLN A 134 12.70 -23.27 -2.32
C GLN A 134 11.45 -23.77 -3.08
N ALA A 135 10.26 -23.28 -2.70
CA ALA A 135 9.02 -23.61 -3.41
C ALA A 135 9.02 -23.12 -4.86
N LEU A 136 9.71 -22.01 -5.16
CA LEU A 136 9.87 -21.53 -6.52
C LEU A 136 10.91 -22.36 -7.28
N GLU A 137 12.05 -22.67 -6.67
CA GLU A 137 13.11 -23.50 -7.27
C GLU A 137 12.63 -24.91 -7.64
N THR A 138 11.84 -25.55 -6.77
CA THR A 138 11.23 -26.87 -7.06
C THR A 138 10.28 -26.85 -8.25
N LEU A 139 9.69 -25.70 -8.56
CA LEU A 139 8.77 -25.52 -9.69
C LEU A 139 9.48 -25.00 -10.95
N LEU A 140 10.65 -24.39 -10.82
CA LEU A 140 11.44 -23.96 -11.97
C LEU A 140 11.98 -25.21 -12.68
N PRO A 141 11.66 -25.41 -13.98
CA PRO A 141 12.38 -26.39 -14.75
C PRO A 141 13.85 -25.94 -14.81
N THR A 142 14.77 -26.81 -14.40
CA THR A 142 16.19 -26.65 -14.70
C THR A 142 16.31 -26.34 -16.18
N PRO A 143 16.90 -25.21 -16.61
CA PRO A 143 17.18 -25.01 -18.00
C PRO A 143 18.20 -26.08 -18.39
N THR A 144 17.72 -27.17 -18.99
CA THR A 144 18.54 -27.96 -19.90
C THR A 144 19.07 -26.95 -20.90
N LEU A 145 20.37 -26.67 -20.81
CA LEU A 145 21.13 -26.09 -21.91
C LEU A 145 20.79 -26.95 -23.12
N THR A 146 19.86 -26.47 -23.93
CA THR A 146 19.55 -27.06 -25.23
C THR A 146 20.78 -26.82 -26.07
N ASP A 147 21.56 -27.89 -26.23
CA ASP A 147 22.57 -28.06 -27.26
C ASP A 147 22.02 -27.53 -28.60
N PRO A 148 22.66 -26.54 -29.24
CA PRO A 148 22.48 -26.40 -30.67
C PRO A 148 23.17 -27.60 -31.31
N GLU A 149 22.35 -28.53 -31.79
CA GLU A 149 22.75 -29.70 -32.54
C GLU A 149 23.94 -29.46 -33.46
N GLU A 150 24.88 -30.39 -33.36
CA GLU A 150 25.68 -30.93 -34.45
C GLU A 150 24.97 -30.79 -35.80
N THR A 151 25.31 -29.76 -36.56
CA THR A 151 25.19 -29.81 -38.03
C THR A 151 26.22 -30.80 -38.56
N LEU A 152 25.89 -32.10 -38.48
CA LEU A 152 26.55 -33.18 -39.18
C LEU A 152 26.11 -33.17 -40.66
N ARG A 153 27.03 -32.66 -41.51
CA ARG A 153 27.54 -33.18 -42.81
C ARG A 153 26.62 -34.07 -43.70
N PRO A 154 26.78 -34.00 -45.03
CA PRO A 154 27.92 -34.62 -45.70
C PRO A 154 29.02 -33.65 -46.16
#